data_AF-A0A7J4B003-F1
#
_entry.id   AF-A0A7J4B003-F1
#
_cell.length_a   1.000
_cell.length_b   1.000
_cell.length_c   1.000
_cell.angle_alpha   90.00
_cell.angle_beta   90.00
_cell.angle_gamma   90.00
#
_symmetry.space_group_name_H-M   'P 1'
#
loop_
_entity.id
_entity.type
_entity.pdbx_description
1 polymer ?
#
loop_
_entity_poly.entity_id
_entity_poly.type
_entity_poly.pdbx_seq_one_letter_code
_entity_poly.pdbx_strand_id
1 'polypeptide(L)'
;MGRKVTISREEMLHYAKLCRFSLSDQEIDRLLKDINEILEYFEIIRNLQLDVEPMTYVTGVNESLREDEPAETLSEEEVFKNALEKDEKWFVSGQVWS
;
A
#
# COMPACT_ATOMS: atom_id res chain seq x y z
N MET A 1 4.92 6.18 -30.94
CA MET A 1 5.58 5.22 -30.04
C MET A 1 5.43 5.76 -28.62
N GLY A 2 4.71 5.06 -27.73
CA GLY A 2 4.57 5.47 -26.33
C GLY A 2 5.92 5.48 -25.61
N ARG A 3 6.10 6.37 -24.63
CA ARG A 3 7.33 6.42 -23.83
C ARG A 3 7.44 5.14 -23.00
N LYS A 4 8.48 4.34 -23.24
CA LYS A 4 8.84 3.19 -22.38
C LYS A 4 8.95 3.70 -20.95
N VAL A 5 8.11 3.19 -20.04
CA VAL A 5 8.24 3.53 -18.63
C VAL A 5 9.30 2.63 -18.02
N THR A 6 10.31 3.27 -17.48
CA THR A 6 11.39 2.64 -16.74
C THR A 6 11.60 3.50 -15.51
N ILE A 7 11.74 2.84 -14.37
CA ILE A 7 12.01 3.46 -13.08
C ILE A 7 13.52 3.45 -12.87
N SER A 8 14.05 4.56 -12.35
CA SER A 8 15.43 4.74 -11.93
C SER A 8 15.66 4.25 -10.51
N ARG A 9 16.93 4.04 -10.14
CA ARG A 9 17.29 3.69 -8.75
C ARG A 9 16.85 4.75 -7.74
N GLU A 10 16.91 6.03 -8.12
CA GLU A 10 16.46 7.15 -7.27
C GLU A 10 14.96 7.08 -7.00
N GLU A 11 14.16 6.84 -8.05
CA GLU A 11 12.72 6.63 -7.91
C GLU A 11 12.42 5.38 -7.07
N MET A 12 13.18 4.29 -7.22
CA MET A 12 13.02 3.10 -6.38
C MET A 12 13.27 3.40 -4.89
N LEU A 13 14.30 4.19 -4.57
CA LEU A 13 14.57 4.65 -3.20
C LEU A 13 13.45 5.57 -2.69
N HIS A 14 12.93 6.44 -3.55
CA HIS A 14 11.80 7.29 -3.22
C HIS A 14 10.54 6.47 -2.89
N TYR A 15 10.23 5.46 -3.69
CA TYR A 15 9.09 4.57 -3.45
C TYR A 15 9.28 3.71 -2.20
N ALA A 16 10.49 3.20 -1.95
CA ALA A 16 10.80 2.49 -0.71
C ALA A 16 10.52 3.37 0.51
N LYS A 17 10.88 4.66 0.46
CA LYS A 17 10.58 5.63 1.51
C LYS A 17 9.06 5.83 1.71
N LEU A 18 8.30 5.98 0.63
CA LEU A 18 6.84 6.12 0.70
C LEU A 18 6.17 4.88 1.32
N CYS A 19 6.66 3.69 0.95
CA CYS A 19 6.17 2.41 1.46
C CYS A 19 6.74 2.04 2.84
N ARG A 20 7.63 2.87 3.42
CA ARG A 20 8.34 2.60 4.69
C ARG A 20 9.15 1.31 4.67
N PHE A 21 9.70 0.93 3.52
CA PHE A 21 10.62 -0.20 3.38
C PHE A 21 12.06 0.23 3.61
N SER A 22 12.74 -0.48 4.51
CA SER A 22 14.20 -0.42 4.66
C SER A 22 14.81 -1.51 3.82
N LEU A 23 15.39 -1.14 2.67
CA LEU A 23 15.95 -2.08 1.70
C LEU A 23 17.47 -1.93 1.64
N SER A 24 18.17 -3.06 1.56
CA SER A 24 19.59 -3.09 1.23
C SER A 24 19.85 -2.75 -0.23
N ASP A 25 21.07 -2.36 -0.58
CA ASP A 25 21.43 -2.07 -1.97
C ASP A 25 21.19 -3.26 -2.91
N GLN A 26 21.42 -4.49 -2.43
CA GLN A 26 21.18 -5.71 -3.21
C GLN A 26 19.68 -5.93 -3.48
N GLU A 27 18.82 -5.62 -2.51
CA GLU A 27 17.37 -5.69 -2.68
C GLU A 27 16.86 -4.61 -3.62
N ILE A 28 17.43 -3.40 -3.54
CA ILE A 28 17.13 -2.31 -4.48
C ILE A 28 17.47 -2.73 -5.91
N ASP A 29 18.65 -3.28 -6.15
CA ASP A 29 19.07 -3.66 -7.50
C ASP A 29 18.21 -4.80 -8.05
N ARG A 30 17.83 -5.77 -7.21
CA ARG A 30 16.90 -6.85 -7.59
C ARG A 30 15.51 -6.30 -7.92
N LEU A 31 14.91 -5.53 -7.01
CA LEU A 31 13.57 -4.98 -7.19
C LEU A 31 13.50 -4.02 -8.38
N LEU A 32 14.56 -3.25 -8.63
CA LEU A 32 14.65 -2.37 -9.79
C LEU A 32 14.54 -3.16 -11.09
N LYS A 33 15.19 -4.32 -11.18
CA LYS A 33 15.06 -5.22 -12.33
C LYS A 33 13.63 -5.75 -12.44
N ASP A 34 13.12 -6.36 -11.38
CA ASP A 34 11.81 -7.02 -11.37
C ASP A 34 10.67 -6.03 -11.71
N ILE A 35 10.69 -4.83 -11.13
CA ILE A 35 9.69 -3.79 -11.36
C ILE A 35 9.74 -3.28 -12.80
N ASN A 36 10.93 -3.12 -13.38
CA ASN A 36 11.04 -2.69 -14.78
C ASN A 36 10.54 -3.76 -15.76
N GLU A 37 10.75 -5.06 -15.47
CA GLU A 37 10.15 -6.17 -16.24
C GLU A 37 8.62 -6.18 -16.13
N ILE A 38 8.08 -5.97 -14.93
CA ILE A 38 6.63 -5.84 -14.70
C ILE A 38 6.04 -4.67 -15.50
N LEU A 39 6.70 -3.50 -15.48
CA LEU A 39 6.23 -2.33 -16.21
C LEU A 39 6.28 -2.54 -17.73
N GLU A 40 7.29 -3.24 -18.23
CA GLU A 40 7.35 -3.62 -19.65
C GLU A 40 6.18 -4.53 -20.05
N TYR A 41 5.78 -5.45 -19.17
CA TYR A 41 4.57 -6.26 -19.40
C TYR A 41 3.29 -5.41 -19.44
N PHE A 42 3.18 -4.39 -18.57
CA PHE A 42 2.03 -3.47 -18.56
C PHE A 42 1.90 -2.59 -19.81
N GLU A 43 2.94 -2.46 -20.65
CA GLU A 43 2.83 -1.77 -21.94
C GLU A 43 1.81 -2.41 -22.88
N ILE A 44 1.47 -3.70 -22.69
CA ILE A 44 0.40 -4.38 -23.44
C ILE A 44 -0.94 -3.66 -23.24
N ILE A 45 -1.26 -3.26 -22.00
CA ILE A 45 -2.53 -2.62 -21.65
C ILE A 45 -2.63 -1.22 -22.27
N ARG A 46 -1.51 -0.52 -22.43
CA ARG A 46 -1.47 0.84 -23.01
C ARG A 46 -1.84 0.90 -24.48
N ASN A 47 -1.72 -0.21 -25.19
CA ASN A 47 -2.12 -0.30 -26.59
C ASN A 47 -3.63 -0.52 -26.76
N LEU A 48 -4.37 -0.71 -25.66
CA LEU A 48 -5.82 -0.85 -25.68
C LEU A 48 -6.47 0.53 -25.73
N GLN A 49 -7.40 0.71 -26.67
CA GLN A 49 -8.32 1.85 -26.65
C GLN A 49 -9.46 1.52 -25.69
N LEU A 50 -9.48 2.18 -24.54
CA LEU A 50 -10.49 2.01 -23.51
C LEU A 50 -11.39 3.25 -23.46
N ASP A 51 -12.57 3.16 -24.07
CA ASP A 51 -13.63 4.18 -24.02
C ASP A 51 -14.77 3.69 -23.11
N VAL A 52 -14.40 3.25 -21.91
CA VAL A 52 -15.31 2.68 -20.90
C VAL A 52 -14.99 3.30 -19.54
N GLU A 53 -16.04 3.49 -18.73
CA GLU A 53 -15.88 3.97 -17.36
C GLU A 53 -15.07 2.97 -16.51
N PRO A 54 -14.09 3.43 -15.71
CA PRO A 54 -13.35 2.57 -14.80
C PRO A 54 -14.27 1.88 -13.80
N MET A 55 -14.07 0.58 -13.60
CA MET A 55 -14.82 -0.18 -12.61
C MET A 55 -14.29 0.11 -11.20
N THR A 56 -15.13 0.70 -10.35
CA THR A 56 -14.81 1.01 -8.95
C THR A 56 -15.04 -0.18 -8.02
N TYR A 57 -16.16 -0.88 -8.21
CA TYR A 57 -16.53 -2.09 -7.49
C TYR A 57 -17.05 -3.14 -8.47
N VAL A 58 -16.66 -4.40 -8.25
CA VAL A 58 -17.16 -5.52 -9.08
C VAL A 58 -18.63 -5.81 -8.81
N THR A 59 -19.08 -5.53 -7.59
CA THR A 59 -20.47 -5.62 -7.18
C THR A 59 -21.09 -4.22 -7.28
N GLY A 60 -22.32 -4.11 -7.80
CA GLY A 60 -23.06 -2.84 -7.83
C GLY A 60 -23.59 -2.41 -6.45
N VAL A 61 -22.78 -2.60 -5.41
CA VAL A 61 -23.15 -2.27 -4.03
C VAL A 61 -23.35 -0.78 -3.94
N ASN A 62 -24.57 -0.38 -3.57
CA ASN A 62 -24.85 0.98 -3.16
C ASN A 62 -24.24 1.21 -1.79
N GLU A 63 -23.54 2.32 -1.64
CA GLU A 63 -23.00 2.78 -0.37
C GLU A 63 -24.11 2.79 0.69
N SER A 64 -23.99 1.95 1.71
CA SER A 64 -24.89 1.98 2.87
C SER A 64 -24.21 2.76 3.99
N LEU A 65 -24.94 3.70 4.56
CA LEU A 65 -24.50 4.39 5.77
C LEU A 65 -24.73 3.48 6.97
N ARG A 66 -23.78 3.50 7.90
CA ARG A 66 -23.96 2.92 9.23
C ARG A 66 -24.76 3.89 10.08
N GLU A 67 -25.76 3.40 10.80
CA GLU A 67 -26.49 4.19 11.81
C GLU A 67 -25.54 4.74 12.88
N ASP A 68 -25.82 5.94 13.39
CA ASP A 68 -25.01 6.59 14.41
C ASP A 68 -25.36 6.09 15.83
N GLU A 69 -25.28 4.78 16.03
CA GLU A 69 -25.51 4.14 17.32
C GLU A 69 -24.22 3.53 17.89
N PRO A 70 -24.02 3.56 19.22
CA PRO A 70 -22.91 2.85 19.87
C PRO A 70 -23.02 1.34 19.64
N ALA A 71 -21.90 0.71 19.31
CA ALA A 71 -21.77 -0.75 19.22
C ALA A 71 -20.94 -1.29 20.39
N GLU A 72 -21.06 -2.60 20.67
CA GLU A 72 -20.18 -3.28 21.62
C GLU A 72 -18.72 -3.11 21.19
N THR A 73 -17.88 -2.65 22.12
CA THR A 73 -16.45 -2.47 21.91
C THR A 73 -15.67 -3.67 22.46
N LEU A 74 -14.51 -3.96 21.87
CA LEU A 74 -13.59 -4.97 22.39
C LEU A 74 -13.18 -4.67 23.84
N SER A 75 -12.98 -5.72 24.64
CA SER A 75 -12.39 -5.59 25.97
C SER A 75 -10.92 -5.16 25.90
N GLU A 76 -10.39 -4.61 26.98
CA GLU A 76 -8.97 -4.19 27.04
C GLU A 76 -8.01 -5.34 26.69
N GLU A 77 -8.30 -6.55 27.20
CA GLU A 77 -7.51 -7.75 26.92
C GLU A 77 -7.50 -8.08 25.41
N GLU A 78 -8.65 -7.99 24.75
CA GLU A 78 -8.76 -8.26 23.31
C GLU A 78 -8.06 -7.22 22.46
N VAL A 79 -8.13 -5.93 22.85
CA VAL A 79 -7.45 -4.83 22.16
C VAL A 79 -5.93 -5.02 22.17
N PHE A 80 -5.36 -5.41 23.31
CA PHE A 80 -3.90 -5.54 23.47
C PHE A 80 -3.35 -6.93 23.19
N LYS A 81 -4.19 -7.91 22.84
CA LYS A 81 -3.78 -9.32 22.62
C LYS A 81 -2.60 -9.48 21.66
N ASN A 82 -2.50 -8.63 20.64
CA ASN A 82 -1.43 -8.64 19.63
C ASN A 82 -0.48 -7.43 19.72
N ALA A 83 -0.55 -6.65 20.80
CA ALA A 83 0.36 -5.53 21.00
C ALA A 83 1.78 -6.05 21.21
N LEU A 84 2.76 -5.46 20.51
CA LEU A 84 4.17 -5.79 20.71
C LEU A 84 4.62 -5.44 22.14
N GLU A 85 4.20 -4.28 22.62
CA GLU A 85 4.44 -3.78 23.97
C GLU A 85 3.26 -2.89 24.38
N LYS A 86 2.91 -2.92 25.67
CA LYS A 86 1.89 -2.05 26.26
C LYS A 86 2.38 -1.44 27.57
N ASP A 87 1.97 -0.21 27.82
CA ASP A 87 2.12 0.44 29.13
C ASP A 87 0.74 0.83 29.64
N GLU A 88 0.29 0.16 30.69
CA GLU A 88 -1.10 0.22 31.19
C GLU A 88 -2.13 0.05 30.06
N LYS A 89 -2.70 1.17 29.58
CA LYS A 89 -3.74 1.30 28.55
C LYS A 89 -3.22 1.91 27.23
N TRP A 90 -1.90 1.89 27.01
CA TRP A 90 -1.26 2.48 25.84
C TRP A 90 -0.52 1.44 25.02
N PHE A 91 -0.57 1.56 23.69
CA PHE A 91 0.37 0.87 22.81
C PHE A 91 1.71 1.60 22.85
N VAL A 92 2.79 0.88 23.11
CA VAL A 92 4.14 1.44 23.08
C VAL A 92 4.71 1.24 21.69
N SER A 93 5.19 2.32 21.08
CA SER A 93 5.91 2.29 19.80
C SER A 93 7.27 2.98 19.94
N GLY A 94 8.18 2.73 19.00
CA GLY A 94 9.42 3.51 18.90
C GLY A 94 9.13 5.01 18.77
N GLN A 95 10.00 5.84 19.36
CA GLN A 95 9.87 7.31 19.31
C GLN A 95 9.70 7.80 17.87
N VAL A 96 8.66 8.60 17.64
CA VAL A 96 8.46 9.31 16.38
C VAL A 96 9.32 10.56 16.42
N TRP A 97 10.36 10.60 15.58
CA TRP A 97 11.12 11.83 15.34
C TRP A 97 10.31 12.72 14.40
N SER A 98 10.16 14.00 14.77
CA SER A 98 9.58 15.07 13.96
C SER A 98 10.52 15.57 12.87
#